data_AF-A0A498GXY4-F1
#
_entry.id   AF-A0A498GXY4-F1
#
_cell.length_a   1.000
_cell.length_b   1.000
_cell.length_c   1.000
_cell.angle_alpha   90.00
_cell.angle_beta   90.00
_cell.angle_gamma   90.00
#
_symmetry.space_group_name_H-M   'P 1'
#
loop_
_entity.id
_entity.type
_entity.pdbx_description
1 polymer ?
#
loop_
_entity_poly.entity_id
_entity_poly.type
_entity_poly.pdbx_seq_one_letter_code
_entity_poly.pdbx_strand_id
1 'polypeptide(L)'
;MNIIVKSVIQWEFSSQEAVRGDILNVNGSASPGEKVHALVTFDKTIPVSNGKFEYILENVTIPEGLDNLFTVEASGVNNLNVRVKMVIWVTKSSVASGGNATVSQSNVPAGTYTIKIDGNATEGISDVNLKIKASQGLKADSNGNFTFSYNTEAVPAGNFEVKIGDITKEITLREPVLPVANFTVNMTEGVAPLSVQFIDLSENATEYYWDFGDGNNSTEASPFHEFTTPGIYTVNLIATNANGADSKLATINVTEKPVPAILPGCTNPPADHDYDGLFEDLNGNGIVDFDDVTVCYKNMNWIKENDLVAFFDYNRNSLIDFDDVITLYKTFEGVEI
;
A
#
# COMPACT_ATOMS: atom_id res chain seq x y z
N MET A 1 25.01 37.67 -47.21
CA MET A 1 23.80 36.86 -47.02
C MET A 1 23.95 36.16 -45.68
N ASN A 2 23.42 36.75 -44.60
CA ASN A 2 23.45 36.12 -43.29
C ASN A 2 22.46 34.97 -43.30
N ILE A 3 22.97 33.75 -43.42
CA ILE A 3 22.19 32.57 -43.07
C ILE A 3 22.06 32.64 -41.56
N ILE A 4 20.92 33.14 -41.07
CA ILE A 4 20.49 32.89 -39.71
C ILE A 4 20.26 31.38 -39.68
N VAL A 5 21.29 30.63 -39.27
CA VAL A 5 21.09 29.23 -38.91
C VAL A 5 20.17 29.30 -37.69
N LYS A 6 18.87 29.07 -37.92
CA LYS A 6 17.94 28.88 -36.81
C LYS A 6 18.54 27.80 -35.92
N SER A 7 18.64 28.09 -34.63
CA SER A 7 18.95 27.08 -33.63
C SER A 7 18.07 25.85 -33.88
N VAL A 8 18.70 24.70 -34.12
CA VAL A 8 17.96 23.45 -34.24
C VAL A 8 17.75 22.96 -32.82
N ILE A 9 16.59 23.28 -32.27
CA ILE A 9 16.15 22.81 -30.97
C ILE A 9 15.30 21.56 -31.21
N GLN A 10 15.67 20.46 -30.58
CA GLN A 10 14.86 19.24 -30.48
C GLN A 10 14.97 18.72 -29.06
N TRP A 11 13.88 18.18 -28.52
CA TRP A 11 13.88 17.62 -27.17
C TRP A 11 12.75 16.61 -27.00
N GLU A 12 12.89 15.72 -26.03
CA GLU A 12 11.87 14.74 -25.64
C GLU A 12 11.84 14.49 -24.15
N PHE A 13 10.69 14.04 -23.64
CA PHE A 13 10.55 13.56 -22.28
C PHE A 13 10.93 12.08 -22.22
N SER A 14 11.43 11.64 -21.06
CA SER A 14 11.58 10.22 -20.74
C SER A 14 10.25 9.48 -20.66
N SER A 15 9.15 10.18 -20.34
CA SER A 15 7.77 9.65 -20.37
C SER A 15 6.76 10.76 -20.65
N GLN A 16 5.67 10.43 -21.36
CA GLN A 16 4.53 11.33 -21.58
C GLN A 16 3.34 11.01 -20.65
N GLU A 17 3.36 9.85 -19.98
CA GLU A 17 2.39 9.47 -18.95
C GLU A 17 3.15 9.34 -17.64
N ALA A 18 3.30 10.47 -16.93
CA ALA A 18 3.96 10.49 -15.64
C ALA A 18 2.95 10.45 -14.50
N VAL A 19 3.34 9.83 -13.40
CA VAL A 19 2.62 9.86 -12.14
C VAL A 19 3.25 10.93 -11.25
N ARG A 20 2.44 11.68 -10.52
CA ARG A 20 2.92 12.67 -9.56
C ARG A 20 3.89 12.01 -8.57
N GLY A 21 5.11 12.54 -8.50
CA GLY A 21 6.23 11.96 -7.76
C GLY A 21 7.35 11.45 -8.66
N ASP A 22 7.06 11.20 -9.94
CA ASP A 22 8.07 10.82 -10.93
C ASP A 22 9.08 11.96 -11.18
N ILE A 23 10.29 11.56 -11.58
CA ILE A 23 11.30 12.46 -12.14
C ILE A 23 11.12 12.50 -13.65
N LEU A 24 10.68 13.64 -14.15
CA LEU A 24 10.64 13.91 -15.59
C LEU A 24 12.03 14.31 -16.07
N ASN A 25 12.62 13.47 -16.93
CA ASN A 25 13.87 13.80 -17.59
C ASN A 25 13.59 14.31 -18.99
N VAL A 26 14.17 15.46 -19.32
CA VAL A 26 14.14 16.05 -20.65
C VAL A 26 15.55 16.00 -21.21
N ASN A 27 15.69 15.36 -22.36
CA ASN A 27 16.92 15.34 -23.14
C ASN A 27 16.68 16.12 -24.42
N GLY A 28 17.59 17.02 -24.76
CA GLY A 28 17.49 17.78 -25.99
C GLY A 28 18.83 18.23 -26.52
N SER A 29 18.78 18.81 -27.71
CA SER A 29 19.94 19.44 -28.34
C SER A 29 19.62 20.83 -28.84
N ALA A 30 20.60 21.73 -28.77
CA ALA A 30 20.62 23.07 -29.32
C ALA A 30 22.03 23.36 -29.89
N SER A 31 22.30 24.59 -30.33
CA SER A 31 23.65 24.94 -30.80
C SER A 31 24.66 24.83 -29.63
N PRO A 32 25.91 24.37 -29.86
CA PRO A 32 26.89 24.27 -28.79
C PRO A 32 27.08 25.58 -28.00
N GLY A 33 26.93 25.50 -26.67
CA GLY A 33 27.03 26.64 -25.77
C GLY A 33 25.81 27.58 -25.76
N GLU A 34 24.77 27.31 -26.55
CA GLU A 34 23.53 28.06 -26.57
C GLU A 34 22.81 27.99 -25.22
N LYS A 35 22.23 29.12 -24.82
CA LYS A 35 21.35 29.18 -23.66
C LYS A 35 19.91 29.12 -24.13
N VAL A 36 19.15 28.18 -23.57
CA VAL A 36 17.71 28.05 -23.80
C VAL A 36 16.99 28.14 -22.47
N HIS A 37 15.68 28.39 -22.48
CA HIS A 37 14.87 28.37 -21.27
C HIS A 37 13.89 27.21 -21.36
N ALA A 38 13.84 26.39 -20.31
CA ALA A 38 12.69 25.56 -20.04
C ALA A 38 11.66 26.41 -19.30
N LEU A 39 10.41 26.37 -19.77
CA LEU A 39 9.26 27.02 -19.16
C LEU A 39 8.18 25.97 -18.94
N VAL A 40 7.78 25.77 -17.69
CA VAL A 40 6.65 24.93 -17.30
C VAL A 40 5.50 25.83 -16.91
N THR A 41 4.32 25.60 -17.49
CA THR A 41 3.10 26.34 -17.21
C THR A 41 1.98 25.39 -16.84
N PHE A 42 1.21 25.74 -15.81
CA PHE A 42 -0.07 25.09 -15.53
C PHE A 42 -1.10 26.06 -15.00
N ASP A 43 -2.35 25.71 -15.28
CA ASP A 43 -3.52 26.44 -14.79
C ASP A 43 -4.14 25.72 -13.60
N LYS A 44 -4.66 26.49 -12.65
CA LYS A 44 -5.35 25.98 -11.47
C LYS A 44 -6.53 26.86 -11.12
N THR A 45 -7.72 26.28 -11.07
CA THR A 45 -8.94 26.94 -10.59
C THR A 45 -9.07 26.72 -9.08
N ILE A 46 -9.24 27.81 -8.33
CA ILE A 46 -9.29 27.83 -6.88
C ILE A 46 -10.64 28.39 -6.42
N PRO A 47 -11.38 27.67 -5.56
CA PRO A 47 -12.65 28.17 -5.04
C PRO A 47 -12.43 29.38 -4.12
N VAL A 48 -13.37 30.32 -4.19
CA VAL A 48 -13.41 31.53 -3.36
C VAL A 48 -14.28 31.27 -2.14
N SER A 49 -13.75 31.54 -0.96
CA SER A 49 -14.47 31.47 0.32
C SER A 49 -14.34 32.80 1.05
N ASN A 50 -15.48 33.40 1.42
CA ASN A 50 -15.54 34.72 2.07
C ASN A 50 -14.75 35.81 1.32
N GLY A 51 -14.85 35.81 -0.02
CA GLY A 51 -14.17 36.76 -0.90
C GLY A 51 -12.65 36.57 -1.00
N LYS A 52 -12.11 35.45 -0.49
CA LYS A 52 -10.68 35.13 -0.52
C LYS A 52 -10.42 33.80 -1.20
N PHE A 53 -9.21 33.66 -1.74
CA PHE A 53 -8.72 32.41 -2.32
C PHE A 53 -7.36 32.07 -1.72
N GLU A 54 -7.05 30.78 -1.66
CA GLU A 54 -5.78 30.28 -1.14
C GLU A 54 -5.38 28.99 -1.86
N TYR A 55 -4.12 28.89 -2.24
CA TYR A 55 -3.51 27.70 -2.81
C TYR A 55 -2.10 27.51 -2.27
N ILE A 56 -1.73 26.28 -1.93
CA ILE A 56 -0.42 25.94 -1.36
C ILE A 56 0.24 24.89 -2.24
N LEU A 57 1.49 25.16 -2.62
CA LEU A 57 2.40 24.20 -3.22
C LEU A 57 3.45 23.85 -2.17
N GLU A 58 3.57 22.57 -1.85
CA GLU A 58 4.55 22.06 -0.90
C GLU A 58 5.71 21.37 -1.64
N ASN A 59 6.87 21.28 -0.99
CA ASN A 59 8.07 20.59 -1.50
C ASN A 59 8.55 21.06 -2.89
N VAL A 60 8.27 22.30 -3.29
CA VAL A 60 8.69 22.85 -4.59
C VAL A 60 10.21 22.94 -4.64
N THR A 61 10.85 22.03 -5.38
CA THR A 61 12.31 21.99 -5.50
C THR A 61 12.76 22.74 -6.73
N ILE A 62 13.62 23.74 -6.51
CA ILE A 62 14.25 24.54 -7.57
C ILE A 62 15.70 24.07 -7.69
N PRO A 63 16.11 23.51 -8.85
CA PRO A 63 17.47 23.05 -9.04
C PRO A 63 18.47 24.21 -9.12
N GLU A 64 19.75 23.89 -8.96
CA GLU A 64 20.82 24.80 -9.38
C GLU A 64 20.69 25.09 -10.88
N GLY A 65 20.80 26.36 -11.24
CA GLY A 65 20.57 26.80 -12.60
C GLY A 65 20.75 28.30 -12.75
N LEU A 66 20.72 28.75 -14.01
CA LEU A 66 20.76 30.17 -14.34
C LEU A 66 19.34 30.69 -14.48
N ASP A 67 19.14 31.96 -14.14
CA ASP A 67 17.96 32.73 -14.53
C ASP A 67 16.60 32.10 -14.11
N ASN A 68 16.58 31.39 -12.98
CA ASN A 68 15.36 30.80 -12.42
C ASN A 68 14.30 31.91 -12.20
N LEU A 69 13.11 31.72 -12.75
CA LEU A 69 12.00 32.66 -12.74
C LEU A 69 10.73 31.96 -12.31
N PHE A 70 10.03 32.53 -11.33
CA PHE A 70 8.71 32.07 -10.92
C PHE A 70 7.69 33.18 -11.10
N THR A 71 6.58 32.89 -11.77
CA THR A 71 5.51 33.85 -12.03
C THR A 71 4.16 33.23 -11.73
N VAL A 72 3.31 33.99 -11.07
CA VAL A 72 1.90 33.67 -10.84
C VAL A 72 1.07 34.79 -11.45
N GLU A 73 0.18 34.41 -12.36
CA GLU A 73 -0.87 35.27 -12.91
C GLU A 73 -2.20 34.81 -12.30
N ALA A 74 -3.04 35.74 -11.90
CA ALA A 74 -4.37 35.46 -11.37
C ALA A 74 -5.40 36.33 -12.07
N SER A 75 -6.55 35.74 -12.42
CA SER A 75 -7.71 36.46 -12.98
C SER A 75 -8.92 36.37 -12.05
N GLY A 76 -9.74 37.41 -12.06
CA GLY A 76 -10.89 37.55 -11.16
C GLY A 76 -10.51 38.00 -9.74
N VAL A 77 -9.37 38.68 -9.57
CA VAL A 77 -8.84 39.07 -8.25
C VAL A 77 -8.73 40.58 -8.09
N ASN A 78 -8.77 41.03 -6.84
CA ASN A 78 -8.45 42.40 -6.44
C ASN A 78 -6.96 42.58 -6.14
N ASN A 79 -6.33 41.53 -5.61
CA ASN A 79 -4.90 41.46 -5.34
C ASN A 79 -4.41 40.02 -5.34
N LEU A 80 -3.10 39.86 -5.51
CA LEU A 80 -2.41 38.60 -5.48
C LEU A 80 -1.20 38.72 -4.57
N ASN A 81 -1.05 37.79 -3.63
CA ASN A 81 0.16 37.62 -2.85
C ASN A 81 0.76 36.25 -3.16
N VAL A 82 2.08 36.21 -3.29
CA VAL A 82 2.87 34.98 -3.36
C VAL A 82 3.83 35.02 -2.18
N ARG A 83 3.64 34.09 -1.25
CA ARG A 83 4.49 33.92 -0.07
C ARG A 83 5.31 32.66 -0.25
N VAL A 84 6.61 32.77 -0.06
CA VAL A 84 7.54 31.63 -0.18
C VAL A 84 8.23 31.40 1.15
N LYS A 85 8.43 30.15 1.52
CA LYS A 85 9.19 29.73 2.69
C LYS A 85 10.25 28.73 2.30
N MET A 86 11.51 29.10 2.47
CA MET A 86 12.65 28.17 2.44
C MET A 86 13.13 27.91 3.87
N VAL A 87 13.44 28.98 4.59
CA VAL A 87 13.72 28.97 6.04
C VAL A 87 12.75 29.92 6.76
N ILE A 88 12.57 31.11 6.18
CA ILE A 88 11.64 32.15 6.63
C ILE A 88 10.63 32.47 5.52
N TRP A 89 9.50 33.09 5.90
CA TRP A 89 8.52 33.58 4.95
C TRP A 89 8.95 34.90 4.31
N VAL A 90 8.91 34.95 2.98
CA VAL A 90 9.06 36.16 2.17
C VAL A 90 7.80 36.35 1.34
N THR A 91 7.29 37.57 1.24
CA THR A 91 6.05 37.87 0.50
C THR A 91 6.30 38.87 -0.61
N LYS A 92 5.71 38.62 -1.77
CA LYS A 92 5.58 39.57 -2.87
C LYS A 92 4.12 39.70 -3.27
N SER A 93 3.68 40.93 -3.50
CA SER A 93 2.27 41.23 -3.74
C SER A 93 2.09 42.11 -4.96
N SER A 94 0.90 42.02 -5.56
CA SER A 94 0.47 42.82 -6.69
C SER A 94 -1.00 43.19 -6.55
N VAL A 95 -1.35 44.41 -6.91
CA VAL A 95 -2.75 44.87 -6.99
C VAL A 95 -3.24 44.63 -8.40
N ALA A 96 -4.48 44.17 -8.53
CA ALA A 96 -5.03 43.85 -9.83
C ALA A 96 -5.31 45.09 -10.69
N SER A 97 -5.12 44.95 -11.99
CA SER A 97 -5.58 45.90 -13.01
C SER A 97 -6.57 45.18 -13.92
N GLY A 98 -7.81 45.67 -13.98
CA GLY A 98 -8.88 45.02 -14.75
C GLY A 98 -9.21 43.60 -14.28
N GLY A 99 -9.09 43.32 -12.97
CA GLY A 99 -9.33 41.99 -12.39
C GLY A 99 -8.19 40.99 -12.54
N ASN A 100 -7.05 41.40 -13.13
CA ASN A 100 -5.88 40.55 -13.31
C ASN A 100 -4.69 41.06 -12.49
N ALA A 101 -3.99 40.17 -11.81
CA ALA A 101 -2.78 40.48 -11.06
C ALA A 101 -1.65 39.51 -11.42
N THR A 102 -0.41 40.02 -11.42
CA THR A 102 0.79 39.22 -11.70
C THR A 102 1.83 39.47 -10.63
N VAL A 103 2.40 38.41 -10.08
CA VAL A 103 3.56 38.44 -9.21
C VAL A 103 4.66 37.59 -9.84
N SER A 104 5.84 38.18 -10.02
CA SER A 104 6.98 37.50 -10.63
C SER A 104 8.26 37.73 -9.84
N GLN A 105 9.12 36.71 -9.74
CA GLN A 105 10.42 36.78 -9.09
C GLN A 105 11.47 36.09 -9.96
N SER A 106 12.47 36.86 -10.39
CA SER A 106 13.66 36.35 -11.08
C SER A 106 14.78 36.01 -10.09
N ASN A 107 15.77 35.26 -10.56
CA ASN A 107 16.93 34.82 -9.77
C ASN A 107 16.49 34.07 -8.50
N VAL A 108 15.48 33.20 -8.61
CA VAL A 108 15.02 32.40 -7.48
C VAL A 108 16.14 31.42 -7.09
N PRO A 109 16.65 31.47 -5.84
CA PRO A 109 17.73 30.58 -5.41
C PRO A 109 17.32 29.11 -5.49
N ALA A 110 18.30 28.24 -5.70
CA ALA A 110 18.08 26.79 -5.59
C ALA A 110 17.69 26.41 -4.16
N GLY A 111 16.86 25.38 -4.03
CA GLY A 111 16.36 24.91 -2.74
C GLY A 111 14.92 24.40 -2.80
N THR A 112 14.42 23.97 -1.65
CA THR A 112 13.04 23.49 -1.51
C THR A 112 12.19 24.53 -0.81
N TYR A 113 11.03 24.82 -1.38
CA TYR A 113 10.13 25.89 -0.95
C TYR A 113 8.73 25.38 -0.68
N THR A 114 8.08 25.94 0.33
CA THR A 114 6.62 26.01 0.40
C THR A 114 6.17 27.33 -0.21
N ILE A 115 5.24 27.29 -1.15
CA ILE A 115 4.70 28.49 -1.81
C ILE A 115 3.21 28.59 -1.50
N LYS A 116 2.80 29.66 -0.82
CA LYS A 116 1.41 30.02 -0.57
C LYS A 116 1.00 31.16 -1.50
N ILE A 117 -0.05 30.94 -2.27
CA ILE A 117 -0.64 31.90 -3.20
C ILE A 117 -2.02 32.26 -2.66
N ASP A 118 -2.25 33.53 -2.31
CA ASP A 118 -3.51 33.97 -1.73
C ASP A 118 -3.85 35.42 -2.06
N GLY A 119 -5.11 35.80 -1.88
CA GLY A 119 -5.56 37.16 -2.16
C GLY A 119 -7.05 37.33 -1.95
N ASN A 120 -7.55 38.51 -2.30
CA ASN A 120 -8.98 38.78 -2.33
C ASN A 120 -9.48 38.62 -3.77
N ALA A 121 -10.59 37.90 -3.93
CA ALA A 121 -11.29 37.78 -5.19
C ALA A 121 -12.12 39.05 -5.47
N THR A 122 -12.47 39.26 -6.73
CA THR A 122 -13.47 40.28 -7.11
C THR A 122 -14.83 39.84 -6.58
N GLU A 123 -15.68 40.81 -6.22
CA GLU A 123 -17.02 40.52 -5.71
C GLU A 123 -17.86 39.72 -6.73
N GLY A 124 -18.58 38.70 -6.25
CA GLY A 124 -19.47 37.88 -7.06
C GLY A 124 -18.80 36.73 -7.84
N ILE A 125 -17.48 36.54 -7.73
CA ILE A 125 -16.78 35.44 -8.41
C ILE A 125 -16.65 34.23 -7.46
N SER A 126 -17.01 33.04 -7.95
CA SER A 126 -16.93 31.78 -7.20
C SER A 126 -15.53 31.16 -7.24
N ASP A 127 -14.75 31.44 -8.28
CA ASP A 127 -13.48 30.78 -8.55
C ASP A 127 -12.45 31.76 -9.13
N VAL A 128 -11.20 31.59 -8.73
CA VAL A 128 -10.04 32.32 -9.27
C VAL A 128 -9.22 31.37 -10.13
N ASN A 129 -8.86 31.80 -11.34
CA ASN A 129 -7.94 31.05 -12.18
C ASN A 129 -6.51 31.56 -11.98
N LEU A 130 -5.64 30.69 -11.51
CA LEU A 130 -4.22 30.90 -11.41
C LEU A 130 -3.54 30.29 -12.62
N LYS A 131 -2.58 31.01 -13.20
CA LYS A 131 -1.62 30.49 -14.17
C LYS A 131 -0.23 30.60 -13.55
N ILE A 132 0.34 29.45 -13.23
CA ILE A 132 1.65 29.33 -12.58
C ILE A 132 2.68 28.98 -13.64
N LYS A 133 3.77 29.76 -13.68
CA LYS A 133 4.87 29.63 -14.64
C LYS A 133 6.19 29.53 -13.89
N ALA A 134 6.95 28.49 -14.16
CA ALA A 134 8.32 28.34 -13.68
C ALA A 134 9.26 28.21 -14.88
N SER A 135 10.32 29.01 -14.91
CA SER A 135 11.34 28.92 -15.94
C SER A 135 12.73 28.73 -15.34
N GLN A 136 13.54 27.94 -16.03
CA GLN A 136 14.95 27.73 -15.73
C GLN A 136 15.78 27.91 -17.01
N GLY A 137 16.88 28.64 -16.92
CA GLY A 137 17.89 28.71 -17.96
C GLY A 137 18.71 27.42 -18.02
N LEU A 138 18.79 26.83 -19.20
CA LEU A 138 19.60 25.67 -19.54
C LEU A 138 20.72 26.11 -20.49
N LYS A 139 21.84 25.37 -20.49
CA LYS A 139 22.95 25.63 -21.41
C LYS A 139 23.36 24.33 -22.09
N ALA A 140 23.37 24.33 -23.42
CA ALA A 140 23.88 23.22 -24.20
C ALA A 140 25.40 23.08 -24.00
N ASP A 141 25.86 21.83 -23.88
CA ASP A 141 27.27 21.49 -23.75
C ASP A 141 28.05 21.75 -25.05
N SER A 142 29.34 21.39 -25.07
CA SER A 142 30.18 21.54 -26.27
C SER A 142 29.74 20.69 -27.46
N ASN A 143 28.92 19.66 -27.22
CA ASN A 143 28.36 18.78 -28.23
C ASN A 143 26.95 19.23 -28.65
N GLY A 144 26.41 20.28 -28.02
CA GLY A 144 25.06 20.77 -28.28
C GLY A 144 23.98 20.10 -27.44
N ASN A 145 24.30 19.23 -26.49
CA ASN A 145 23.30 18.53 -25.68
C ASN A 145 22.96 19.29 -24.40
N PHE A 146 21.71 19.23 -23.98
CA PHE A 146 21.28 19.67 -22.64
C PHE A 146 20.34 18.64 -22.01
N THR A 147 20.35 18.61 -20.69
CA THR A 147 19.43 17.79 -19.90
C THR A 147 18.75 18.66 -18.84
N PHE A 148 17.52 18.28 -18.48
CA PHE A 148 16.76 18.90 -17.42
C PHE A 148 15.96 17.83 -16.71
N SER A 149 16.05 17.78 -15.38
CA SER A 149 15.29 16.85 -14.56
C SER A 149 14.36 17.63 -13.64
N TYR A 150 13.10 17.20 -13.57
CA TYR A 150 12.08 17.85 -12.77
C TYR A 150 11.35 16.84 -11.89
N ASN A 151 11.42 17.03 -10.58
CA ASN A 151 10.62 16.26 -9.63
C ASN A 151 9.18 16.82 -9.64
N THR A 152 8.21 15.95 -9.96
CA THR A 152 6.80 16.32 -10.07
C THR A 152 6.02 16.24 -8.75
N GLU A 153 6.63 15.82 -7.64
CA GLU A 153 5.97 15.66 -6.33
C GLU A 153 5.20 16.90 -5.88
N ALA A 154 5.79 18.09 -6.11
CA ALA A 154 5.24 19.39 -5.72
C ALA A 154 4.13 19.90 -6.65
N VAL A 155 3.91 19.22 -7.77
CA VAL A 155 3.02 19.65 -8.84
C VAL A 155 1.71 18.87 -8.74
N PRO A 156 0.55 19.55 -8.82
CA PRO A 156 -0.74 18.85 -8.81
C PRO A 156 -0.88 17.92 -10.02
N ALA A 157 -1.70 16.88 -9.96
CA ALA A 157 -2.09 16.18 -11.18
C ALA A 157 -2.82 17.13 -12.16
N GLY A 158 -2.69 16.87 -13.46
CA GLY A 158 -3.29 17.68 -14.51
C GLY A 158 -2.42 17.77 -15.76
N ASN A 159 -2.80 18.68 -16.66
CA ASN A 159 -2.05 18.94 -17.88
C ASN A 159 -1.10 20.13 -17.69
N PHE A 160 0.13 19.95 -18.14
CA PHE A 160 1.21 20.93 -18.05
C PHE A 160 1.71 21.24 -19.44
N GLU A 161 1.92 22.51 -19.71
CA GLU A 161 2.62 22.96 -20.92
C GLU A 161 4.10 23.11 -20.59
N VAL A 162 4.97 22.43 -21.33
CA VAL A 162 6.42 22.58 -21.25
C VAL A 162 6.92 23.15 -22.57
N LYS A 163 7.60 24.29 -22.49
CA LYS A 163 8.19 24.97 -23.62
C LYS A 163 9.70 25.08 -23.46
N ILE A 164 10.45 24.60 -24.46
CA ILE A 164 11.90 24.79 -24.55
C ILE A 164 12.21 25.37 -25.93
N GLY A 165 12.78 26.58 -25.93
CA GLY A 165 12.91 27.36 -27.15
C GLY A 165 11.53 27.67 -27.76
N ASP A 166 11.35 27.33 -29.04
CA ASP A 166 10.07 27.51 -29.76
C ASP A 166 9.18 26.27 -29.73
N ILE A 167 9.63 25.16 -29.14
CA ILE A 167 8.88 23.90 -29.10
C ILE A 167 8.12 23.80 -27.79
N THR A 168 6.80 23.65 -27.92
CA THR A 168 5.87 23.37 -26.82
C THR A 168 5.43 21.90 -26.89
N LYS A 169 5.39 21.22 -25.75
CA LYS A 169 4.74 19.92 -25.58
C LYS A 169 3.87 19.93 -24.34
N GLU A 170 2.80 19.16 -24.38
CA GLU A 170 1.97 18.90 -23.20
C GLU A 170 2.41 17.62 -22.51
N ILE A 171 2.27 17.59 -21.19
CA ILE A 171 2.38 16.37 -20.39
C ILE A 171 1.20 16.29 -19.43
N THR A 172 0.66 15.09 -19.26
CA THR A 172 -0.37 14.80 -18.27
C THR A 172 0.27 14.10 -17.07
N LEU A 173 0.18 14.74 -15.91
CA LEU A 173 0.55 14.15 -14.63
C LEU A 173 -0.68 13.51 -14.00
N ARG A 174 -0.63 12.20 -13.77
CA ARG A 174 -1.71 11.45 -13.10
C ARG A 174 -1.47 11.40 -11.59
N GLU A 175 -2.53 11.30 -10.80
CA GLU A 175 -2.38 10.99 -9.38
C GLU A 175 -1.86 9.55 -9.20
N PRO A 176 -1.05 9.28 -8.16
CA PRO A 176 -0.59 7.94 -7.86
C PRO A 176 -1.77 7.06 -7.44
N VAL A 177 -1.85 5.87 -8.05
CA VAL A 177 -2.82 4.85 -7.65
C VAL A 177 -2.17 3.99 -6.57
N LEU A 178 -2.67 4.12 -5.33
CA LEU A 178 -2.23 3.32 -4.20
C LEU A 178 -2.83 1.91 -4.27
N PRO A 179 -2.14 0.89 -3.72
CA PRO A 179 -2.73 -0.43 -3.55
C PRO A 179 -3.87 -0.36 -2.52
N VAL A 180 -4.84 -1.26 -2.63
CA VAL A 180 -5.89 -1.45 -1.63
C VAL A 180 -5.79 -2.90 -1.18
N ALA A 181 -5.31 -3.12 0.05
CA ALA A 181 -5.07 -4.46 0.56
C ALA A 181 -6.39 -5.14 0.89
N ASN A 182 -6.62 -6.33 0.33
CA ASN A 182 -7.82 -7.09 0.60
C ASN A 182 -7.59 -8.58 0.44
N PHE A 183 -8.28 -9.38 1.24
CA PHE A 183 -8.23 -10.84 1.13
C PHE A 183 -9.42 -11.50 1.83
N THR A 184 -9.60 -12.79 1.55
CA THR A 184 -10.52 -13.71 2.22
C THR A 184 -9.79 -14.96 2.66
N VAL A 185 -10.41 -15.74 3.55
CA VAL A 185 -9.89 -17.03 4.03
C VAL A 185 -10.97 -18.10 3.92
N ASN A 186 -10.56 -19.35 3.75
CA ASN A 186 -11.50 -20.48 3.72
C ASN A 186 -12.13 -20.78 5.10
N MET A 187 -11.41 -20.49 6.19
CA MET A 187 -11.88 -20.64 7.57
C MET A 187 -11.21 -19.63 8.49
N THR A 188 -11.90 -19.27 9.59
CA THR A 188 -11.40 -18.33 10.60
C THR A 188 -11.23 -18.97 11.96
N GLU A 189 -11.66 -20.23 12.12
CA GLU A 189 -11.53 -20.98 13.36
C GLU A 189 -11.38 -22.48 13.08
N GLY A 190 -10.74 -23.19 14.00
CA GLY A 190 -10.59 -24.64 13.94
C GLY A 190 -9.66 -25.18 15.02
N VAL A 191 -9.38 -26.49 14.97
CA VAL A 191 -8.49 -27.18 15.92
C VAL A 191 -7.09 -27.26 15.33
N ALA A 192 -6.05 -27.13 16.16
CA ALA A 192 -4.67 -27.33 15.71
C ALA A 192 -4.36 -28.80 15.34
N PRO A 193 -3.57 -29.08 14.29
CA PRO A 193 -3.06 -28.12 13.31
C PRO A 193 -4.16 -27.62 12.36
N LEU A 194 -4.25 -26.30 12.17
CA LEU A 194 -5.25 -25.68 11.31
C LEU A 194 -4.60 -25.16 10.01
N SER A 195 -4.89 -25.81 8.89
CA SER A 195 -4.47 -25.35 7.56
C SER A 195 -5.48 -24.36 6.96
N VAL A 196 -5.06 -23.11 6.80
CA VAL A 196 -5.89 -22.01 6.26
C VAL A 196 -5.36 -21.58 4.89
N GLN A 197 -6.27 -21.43 3.93
CA GLN A 197 -5.98 -20.83 2.63
C GLN A 197 -6.30 -19.34 2.66
N PHE A 198 -5.34 -18.51 2.30
CA PHE A 198 -5.50 -17.07 2.15
C PHE A 198 -5.63 -16.72 0.67
N ILE A 199 -6.71 -16.05 0.30
CA ILE A 199 -7.01 -15.67 -1.09
C ILE A 199 -6.96 -14.15 -1.19
N ASP A 200 -5.95 -13.64 -1.88
CA ASP A 200 -5.79 -12.21 -2.14
C ASP A 200 -6.89 -11.68 -3.07
N LEU A 201 -7.36 -10.48 -2.73
CA LEU A 201 -8.33 -9.69 -3.46
C LEU A 201 -7.85 -8.23 -3.57
N SER A 202 -6.55 -7.98 -3.38
CA SER A 202 -6.00 -6.63 -3.36
C SER A 202 -6.08 -5.98 -4.74
N GLU A 203 -6.33 -4.68 -4.75
CA GLU A 203 -6.35 -3.89 -5.98
C GLU A 203 -5.05 -3.10 -6.14
N ASN A 204 -4.59 -2.94 -7.38
CA ASN A 204 -3.41 -2.15 -7.74
C ASN A 204 -2.10 -2.56 -7.05
N ALA A 205 -2.01 -3.77 -6.50
CA ALA A 205 -0.81 -4.30 -5.87
C ALA A 205 0.07 -5.06 -6.88
N THR A 206 1.38 -5.00 -6.67
CA THR A 206 2.38 -5.78 -7.44
C THR A 206 3.20 -6.72 -6.56
N GLU A 207 3.26 -6.48 -5.25
CA GLU A 207 3.92 -7.37 -4.29
C GLU A 207 3.06 -7.53 -3.03
N TYR A 208 3.30 -8.64 -2.31
CA TYR A 208 2.52 -9.06 -1.15
C TYR A 208 3.46 -9.50 -0.04
N TYR A 209 3.11 -9.18 1.21
CA TYR A 209 3.77 -9.69 2.39
C TYR A 209 2.72 -10.08 3.42
N TRP A 210 2.74 -11.35 3.82
CA TRP A 210 1.89 -11.92 4.84
C TRP A 210 2.69 -12.08 6.13
N ASP A 211 2.19 -11.53 7.22
CA ASP A 211 2.59 -11.90 8.58
C ASP A 211 1.45 -12.69 9.19
N PHE A 212 1.68 -13.97 9.50
CA PHE A 212 0.63 -14.83 10.05
C PHE A 212 0.42 -14.64 11.56
N GLY A 213 1.26 -13.84 12.23
CA GLY A 213 1.16 -13.57 13.67
C GLY A 213 1.70 -14.68 14.57
N ASP A 214 2.29 -15.74 13.99
CA ASP A 214 2.92 -16.87 14.67
C ASP A 214 4.46 -16.88 14.53
N GLY A 215 5.01 -15.84 13.90
CA GLY A 215 6.44 -15.72 13.57
C GLY A 215 6.80 -16.16 12.15
N ASN A 216 5.87 -16.78 11.42
CA ASN A 216 6.04 -17.13 10.01
C ASN A 216 5.48 -16.05 9.08
N ASN A 217 5.94 -16.05 7.83
CA ASN A 217 5.53 -15.10 6.80
C ASN A 217 5.51 -15.74 5.41
N SER A 218 4.91 -15.03 4.44
CA SER A 218 4.94 -15.41 3.02
C SER A 218 4.94 -14.19 2.11
N THR A 219 5.45 -14.34 0.89
CA THR A 219 5.39 -13.33 -0.17
C THR A 219 4.55 -13.78 -1.36
N GLU A 220 3.88 -14.93 -1.25
CA GLU A 220 2.95 -15.39 -2.28
C GLU A 220 1.68 -14.54 -2.28
N ALA A 221 1.05 -14.38 -3.45
CA ALA A 221 -0.21 -13.65 -3.53
C ALA A 221 -1.31 -14.37 -2.73
N SER A 222 -1.40 -15.70 -2.77
CA SER A 222 -2.45 -16.46 -2.09
C SER A 222 -1.87 -17.73 -1.44
N PRO A 223 -1.21 -17.61 -0.27
CA PRO A 223 -0.54 -18.71 0.38
C PRO A 223 -1.49 -19.66 1.12
N PHE A 224 -1.02 -20.89 1.36
CA PHE A 224 -1.51 -21.75 2.43
C PHE A 224 -0.60 -21.59 3.65
N HIS A 225 -1.18 -21.57 4.85
CA HIS A 225 -0.44 -21.57 6.10
C HIS A 225 -1.07 -22.52 7.12
N GLU A 226 -0.23 -23.23 7.86
CA GLU A 226 -0.65 -24.17 8.90
C GLU A 226 -0.30 -23.64 10.29
N PHE A 227 -1.33 -23.41 11.10
CA PHE A 227 -1.18 -23.05 12.50
C PHE A 227 -1.11 -24.32 13.34
N THR A 228 0.09 -24.70 13.76
CA THR A 228 0.35 -25.94 14.50
C THR A 228 0.08 -25.84 15.99
N THR A 229 -0.03 -24.62 16.52
CA THR A 229 -0.30 -24.36 17.94
C THR A 229 -1.65 -23.68 18.11
N PRO A 230 -2.36 -23.99 19.20
CA PRO A 230 -3.57 -23.25 19.59
C PRO A 230 -3.23 -21.82 19.99
N GLY A 231 -4.08 -20.88 19.58
CA GLY A 231 -3.89 -19.46 19.80
C GLY A 231 -4.82 -18.60 18.94
N ILE A 232 -4.87 -17.32 19.27
CA ILE A 232 -5.55 -16.31 18.45
C ILE A 232 -4.47 -15.56 17.67
N TYR A 233 -4.47 -15.75 16.35
CA TYR A 233 -3.49 -15.16 15.44
C TYR A 233 -4.08 -13.95 14.74
N THR A 234 -3.33 -12.84 14.73
CA THR A 234 -3.68 -11.64 13.94
C THR A 234 -2.84 -11.67 12.67
N VAL A 235 -3.47 -12.08 11.57
CA VAL A 235 -2.84 -12.14 10.26
C VAL A 235 -2.88 -10.76 9.62
N ASN A 236 -1.77 -10.33 9.04
CA ASN A 236 -1.64 -9.06 8.33
C ASN A 236 -1.17 -9.30 6.88
N LEU A 237 -1.97 -8.85 5.92
CA LEU A 237 -1.55 -8.69 4.54
C LEU A 237 -1.09 -7.26 4.33
N ILE A 238 0.14 -7.08 3.86
CA ILE A 238 0.66 -5.82 3.34
C ILE A 238 0.75 -5.97 1.82
N ALA A 239 -0.04 -5.18 1.09
CA ALA A 239 -0.02 -5.14 -0.37
C ALA A 239 0.71 -3.86 -0.81
N THR A 240 1.68 -3.98 -1.72
CA THR A 240 2.53 -2.85 -2.13
C THR A 240 2.57 -2.69 -3.66
N ASN A 241 2.83 -1.47 -4.10
CA ASN A 241 3.23 -1.15 -5.46
C ASN A 241 4.28 -0.02 -5.45
N ALA A 242 4.71 0.44 -6.63
CA ALA A 242 5.69 1.51 -6.74
C ALA A 242 5.27 2.85 -6.10
N ASN A 243 3.97 3.06 -5.89
CA ASN A 243 3.39 4.29 -5.36
C ASN A 243 3.18 4.24 -3.84
N GLY A 244 3.19 3.06 -3.22
CA GLY A 244 2.97 2.93 -1.77
C GLY A 244 2.55 1.53 -1.32
N ALA A 245 1.94 1.50 -0.13
CA ALA A 245 1.51 0.28 0.54
C ALA A 245 0.18 0.50 1.25
N ASP A 246 -0.61 -0.57 1.36
CA ASP A 246 -1.80 -0.65 2.20
C ASP A 246 -1.80 -1.99 2.94
N SER A 247 -2.59 -2.10 4.01
CA SER A 247 -2.62 -3.32 4.82
C SER A 247 -4.02 -3.69 5.30
N LYS A 248 -4.28 -5.00 5.38
CA LYS A 248 -5.52 -5.55 5.94
C LYS A 248 -5.22 -6.61 6.99
N LEU A 249 -5.97 -6.57 8.09
CA LEU A 249 -5.89 -7.55 9.17
C LEU A 249 -7.06 -8.54 9.13
N ALA A 250 -6.82 -9.77 9.58
CA ALA A 250 -7.86 -10.73 9.96
C ALA A 250 -7.42 -11.53 11.19
N THR A 251 -8.38 -12.11 11.91
CA THR A 251 -8.12 -12.96 13.08
C THR A 251 -8.43 -14.41 12.75
N ILE A 252 -7.51 -15.31 13.08
CA ILE A 252 -7.69 -16.77 13.01
C ILE A 252 -7.64 -17.32 14.44
N ASN A 253 -8.69 -18.04 14.84
CA ASN A 253 -8.82 -18.64 16.16
C ASN A 253 -8.54 -20.14 16.11
N VAL A 254 -7.37 -20.55 16.58
CA VAL A 254 -6.96 -21.95 16.61
C VAL A 254 -7.13 -22.48 18.03
N THR A 255 -7.90 -23.55 18.15
CA THR A 255 -8.26 -24.15 19.43
C THR A 255 -7.47 -25.43 19.68
N GLU A 256 -7.29 -25.77 20.96
CA GLU A 256 -6.74 -27.07 21.36
C GLU A 256 -7.65 -28.21 20.90
N LYS A 257 -7.05 -29.34 20.51
CA LYS A 257 -7.82 -30.58 20.33
C LYS A 257 -8.49 -30.88 21.67
N PRO A 258 -9.83 -31.07 21.71
CA PRO A 258 -10.49 -31.39 22.96
C PRO A 258 -9.90 -32.69 23.52
N VAL A 259 -9.51 -32.66 24.79
CA VAL A 259 -9.09 -33.87 25.52
C VAL A 259 -10.34 -34.50 26.12
N PRO A 260 -10.56 -35.82 25.96
CA PRO A 260 -11.68 -36.50 26.59
C PRO A 260 -11.64 -36.36 28.11
N ALA A 261 -12.81 -36.40 28.74
CA ALA A 261 -12.88 -36.29 30.18
C ALA A 261 -12.25 -37.53 30.87
N ILE A 262 -11.72 -37.31 32.09
CA ILE A 262 -11.09 -38.40 32.86
C ILE A 262 -12.16 -39.44 33.21
N LEU A 263 -11.93 -40.68 32.76
CA LEU A 263 -12.85 -41.79 32.98
C LEU A 263 -12.96 -42.14 34.48
N PRO A 264 -14.14 -42.54 34.98
CA PRO A 264 -14.30 -42.97 36.37
C PRO A 264 -13.30 -44.06 36.78
N GLY A 265 -12.53 -43.77 37.82
CA GLY A 265 -11.50 -44.67 38.35
C GLY A 265 -10.10 -44.47 37.75
N CYS A 266 -9.95 -43.62 36.74
CA CYS A 266 -8.67 -43.24 36.16
C CYS A 266 -8.13 -41.95 36.80
N THR A 267 -6.80 -41.78 36.78
CA THR A 267 -6.12 -40.59 37.33
C THR A 267 -5.57 -39.65 36.26
N ASN A 268 -5.46 -40.12 35.02
CA ASN A 268 -5.00 -39.36 33.87
C ASN A 268 -6.09 -39.35 32.78
N PRO A 269 -6.14 -38.33 31.92
CA PRO A 269 -7.03 -38.32 30.76
C PRO A 269 -6.59 -39.35 29.73
N PRO A 270 -7.51 -39.83 28.87
CA PRO A 270 -7.15 -40.69 27.75
C PRO A 270 -6.07 -40.06 26.85
N ALA A 271 -5.18 -40.87 26.29
CA ALA A 271 -4.14 -40.44 25.36
C ALA A 271 -4.27 -41.11 23.97
N ASP A 272 -4.10 -40.29 22.94
CA ASP A 272 -4.04 -40.66 21.52
C ASP A 272 -2.55 -40.70 21.14
N HIS A 273 -2.00 -41.91 20.98
CA HIS A 273 -0.55 -42.12 20.85
C HIS A 273 -0.04 -41.96 19.42
N ASP A 274 -0.87 -42.25 18.42
CA ASP A 274 -0.52 -42.19 17.01
C ASP A 274 -1.16 -41.01 16.27
N TYR A 275 -1.91 -40.17 16.99
CA TYR A 275 -2.57 -38.95 16.54
C TYR A 275 -3.65 -39.19 15.48
N ASP A 276 -4.28 -40.36 15.47
CA ASP A 276 -5.29 -40.71 14.49
C ASP A 276 -6.70 -40.16 14.80
N GLY A 277 -6.90 -39.63 16.01
CA GLY A 277 -8.19 -39.10 16.47
C GLY A 277 -8.92 -39.98 17.49
N LEU A 278 -8.50 -41.23 17.63
CA LEU A 278 -9.00 -42.19 18.61
C LEU A 278 -8.03 -42.24 19.80
N PHE A 279 -8.53 -42.59 20.99
CA PHE A 279 -7.75 -42.54 22.23
C PHE A 279 -7.56 -43.94 22.79
N GLU A 280 -6.49 -44.65 22.44
CA GLU A 280 -6.30 -46.07 22.80
C GLU A 280 -5.84 -46.28 24.25
N ASP A 281 -5.05 -45.36 24.79
CA ASP A 281 -4.64 -45.37 26.21
C ASP A 281 -5.70 -44.66 27.04
N LEU A 282 -6.78 -45.37 27.31
CA LEU A 282 -7.97 -44.86 27.97
C LEU A 282 -7.74 -44.49 29.44
N ASN A 283 -6.75 -45.08 30.08
CA ASN A 283 -6.42 -44.76 31.46
C ASN A 283 -5.29 -43.72 31.62
N GLY A 284 -4.64 -43.36 30.50
CA GLY A 284 -3.62 -42.33 30.41
C GLY A 284 -2.31 -42.70 31.10
N ASN A 285 -1.96 -43.99 31.18
CA ASN A 285 -0.71 -44.43 31.83
C ASN A 285 0.51 -44.43 30.89
N GLY A 286 0.31 -44.07 29.62
CA GLY A 286 1.33 -44.02 28.57
C GLY A 286 1.60 -45.35 27.87
N ILE A 287 0.77 -46.37 28.08
CA ILE A 287 0.90 -47.70 27.47
C ILE A 287 -0.49 -48.17 27.04
N VAL A 288 -0.62 -48.62 25.80
CA VAL A 288 -1.84 -49.29 25.31
C VAL A 288 -1.79 -50.77 25.71
N ASP A 289 -2.65 -51.19 26.64
CA ASP A 289 -2.71 -52.57 27.14
C ASP A 289 -4.14 -53.07 27.46
N PHE A 290 -4.24 -54.22 28.12
CA PHE A 290 -5.54 -54.83 28.44
C PHE A 290 -6.33 -54.04 29.49
N ASP A 291 -5.68 -53.19 30.30
CA ASP A 291 -6.37 -52.34 31.25
C ASP A 291 -7.22 -51.30 30.51
N ASP A 292 -6.81 -50.84 29.32
CA ASP A 292 -7.60 -49.93 28.49
C ASP A 292 -8.89 -50.57 27.98
N VAL A 293 -8.82 -51.81 27.47
CA VAL A 293 -10.01 -52.57 27.06
C VAL A 293 -11.00 -52.70 28.22
N THR A 294 -10.47 -52.96 29.42
CA THR A 294 -11.26 -53.08 30.64
C THR A 294 -11.89 -51.75 31.03
N VAL A 295 -11.17 -50.65 30.89
CA VAL A 295 -11.64 -49.28 31.16
C VAL A 295 -12.72 -48.88 30.16
N CYS A 296 -12.53 -49.15 28.87
CA CYS A 296 -13.54 -48.94 27.83
C CYS A 296 -14.86 -49.61 28.22
N TYR A 297 -14.83 -50.92 28.45
CA TYR A 297 -16.00 -51.72 28.79
C TYR A 297 -16.72 -51.23 30.05
N LYS A 298 -15.97 -50.87 31.10
CA LYS A 298 -16.56 -50.41 32.37
C LYS A 298 -17.21 -49.03 32.26
N ASN A 299 -16.65 -48.15 31.43
CA ASN A 299 -17.05 -46.74 31.37
C ASN A 299 -17.87 -46.39 30.12
N MET A 300 -18.23 -47.35 29.25
CA MET A 300 -18.98 -47.10 28.01
C MET A 300 -20.23 -46.22 28.19
N ASN A 301 -21.03 -46.46 29.23
CA ASN A 301 -22.23 -45.66 29.48
C ASN A 301 -21.88 -44.22 29.89
N TRP A 302 -20.85 -44.06 30.71
CA TRP A 302 -20.38 -42.75 31.11
C TRP A 302 -19.81 -41.98 29.91
N ILE A 303 -19.03 -42.65 29.05
CA ILE A 303 -18.47 -42.08 27.82
C ILE A 303 -19.59 -41.55 26.92
N LYS A 304 -20.63 -42.36 26.67
CA LYS A 304 -21.81 -41.94 25.88
C LYS A 304 -22.50 -40.69 26.41
N GLU A 305 -22.48 -40.50 27.72
CA GLU A 305 -23.19 -39.43 28.41
C GLU A 305 -22.36 -38.15 28.56
N ASN A 306 -21.02 -38.24 28.52
CA ASN A 306 -20.14 -37.15 28.93
C ASN A 306 -19.08 -36.74 27.89
N ASP A 307 -18.81 -37.56 26.87
CA ASP A 307 -17.77 -37.30 25.87
C ASP A 307 -18.32 -37.32 24.43
N LEU A 308 -17.51 -36.80 23.50
CA LEU A 308 -17.80 -36.87 22.07
C LEU A 308 -17.65 -38.31 21.58
N VAL A 309 -18.71 -38.85 20.98
CA VAL A 309 -18.75 -40.20 20.43
C VAL A 309 -17.56 -40.49 19.49
N ALA A 310 -17.14 -39.51 18.70
CA ALA A 310 -16.04 -39.70 17.75
C ALA A 310 -14.69 -40.10 18.37
N PHE A 311 -14.46 -39.82 19.66
CA PHE A 311 -13.18 -40.16 20.32
C PHE A 311 -13.04 -41.64 20.68
N PHE A 312 -14.15 -42.35 20.83
CA PHE A 312 -14.17 -43.72 21.34
C PHE A 312 -14.94 -44.69 20.41
N ASP A 313 -15.30 -44.22 19.21
CA ASP A 313 -15.96 -44.97 18.14
C ASP A 313 -14.91 -45.60 17.21
N TYR A 314 -14.23 -46.64 17.72
CA TYR A 314 -13.11 -47.28 17.03
C TYR A 314 -13.54 -48.00 15.76
N ASN A 315 -14.79 -48.49 15.70
CA ASN A 315 -15.31 -49.15 14.50
C ASN A 315 -15.94 -48.17 13.49
N ARG A 316 -16.00 -46.87 13.82
CA ARG A 316 -16.49 -45.76 13.01
C ARG A 316 -17.96 -45.89 12.60
N ASN A 317 -18.81 -46.48 13.46
CA ASN A 317 -20.24 -46.65 13.23
C ASN A 317 -21.10 -45.51 13.82
N SER A 318 -20.47 -44.49 14.39
CA SER A 318 -21.09 -43.34 15.07
C SER A 318 -21.87 -43.67 16.34
N LEU A 319 -21.58 -44.81 16.96
CA LEU A 319 -22.12 -45.24 18.24
C LEU A 319 -20.96 -45.71 19.11
N ILE A 320 -21.03 -45.41 20.41
CA ILE A 320 -20.19 -46.14 21.38
C ILE A 320 -20.95 -47.43 21.72
N ASP A 321 -20.40 -48.59 21.44
CA ASP A 321 -21.01 -49.89 21.76
C ASP A 321 -19.97 -50.99 21.98
N PHE A 322 -20.43 -52.24 22.09
CA PHE A 322 -19.54 -53.34 22.45
C PHE A 322 -18.58 -53.69 21.31
N ASP A 323 -18.92 -53.36 20.07
CA ASP A 323 -18.06 -53.61 18.92
C ASP A 323 -16.81 -52.71 18.98
N ASP A 324 -16.88 -51.54 19.63
CA ASP A 324 -15.71 -50.69 19.91
C ASP A 324 -14.73 -51.34 20.88
N VAL A 325 -15.24 -51.98 21.95
CA VAL A 325 -14.41 -52.73 22.92
C VAL A 325 -13.71 -53.88 22.21
N ILE A 326 -14.41 -54.59 21.33
CA ILE A 326 -13.84 -55.68 20.54
C ILE A 326 -12.78 -55.17 19.56
N THR A 327 -13.02 -54.01 18.95
CA THR A 327 -12.08 -53.38 18.02
C THR A 327 -10.81 -52.98 18.74
N LEU A 328 -10.91 -52.29 19.88
CA LEU A 328 -9.77 -51.92 20.72
C LEU A 328 -8.97 -53.15 21.20
N TYR A 329 -9.66 -54.23 21.59
CA TYR A 329 -9.00 -55.48 21.97
C TYR A 329 -8.17 -56.10 20.83
N LYS A 330 -8.67 -56.05 19.60
CA LYS A 330 -7.93 -56.55 18.42
C LYS A 330 -6.68 -55.71 18.13
N THR A 331 -6.79 -54.39 18.30
CA THR A 331 -5.65 -53.47 18.20
C THR A 331 -4.53 -53.90 19.15
N PHE A 332 -4.85 -54.24 20.40
CA PHE A 332 -3.90 -54.77 21.37
C PHE A 332 -3.27 -56.11 20.96
N GLU A 333 -4.05 -57.05 20.41
CA GLU A 333 -3.53 -58.35 19.98
C GLU A 333 -2.66 -58.28 18.71
N GLY A 334 -2.50 -57.10 18.11
CA GLY A 334 -1.76 -56.92 16.85
C GLY A 334 -2.45 -57.60 15.68
N VAL A 335 -3.76 -57.80 15.77
CA VAL A 335 -4.58 -58.39 14.72
C VAL A 335 -5.09 -57.24 13.86
N GLU A 336 -4.48 -57.04 12.68
CA GLU A 336 -4.90 -56.02 11.72
C GLU A 336 -6.40 -56.16 11.40
N ILE A 337 -7.09 -55.01 11.39
CA ILE A 337 -8.51 -54.82 11.03
C ILE A 337 -8.63 -54.40 9.57
#